data_AF-A0A523VYM5-F1
#
_entry.id   AF-A0A523VYM5-F1
#
_cell.length_a   1.000
_cell.length_b   1.000
_cell.length_c   1.000
_cell.angle_alpha   90.00
_cell.angle_beta   90.00
_cell.angle_gamma   90.00
#
_symmetry.space_group_name_H-M   'P 1'
#
loop_
_entity.id
_entity.type
_entity.pdbx_description
1 polymer ?
#
loop_
_entity_poly.entity_id
_entity_poly.type
_entity_poly.pdbx_seq_one_letter_code
_entity_poly.pdbx_strand_id
1 'polypeptide(L)'
;MKKVLIQRSEPFNLLKEGDKHDLATFMGAKVWKTENGWRIKKEFFTEIFIEIIWDKNELDIKFSGENLSKNIDSYHVEFVGIFMLNHILRFITVNNFDKDLPDICYIMFSRYYTKNIGDWDHRVR
;
A
#
# COMPACT_ATOMS: atom_id res chain seq x y z
N MET A 1 -13.66 -5.18 -4.39
CA MET A 1 -12.66 -4.18 -3.94
C MET A 1 -13.03 -3.36 -2.69
N LYS A 2 -14.19 -2.69 -2.58
CA LYS A 2 -14.49 -1.70 -1.51
C LYS A 2 -14.14 -2.11 -0.06
N LYS A 3 -14.50 -3.33 0.38
CA LYS A 3 -14.17 -3.83 1.74
C LYS A 3 -12.65 -3.89 1.99
N VAL A 4 -11.89 -4.28 0.98
CA VAL A 4 -10.42 -4.41 1.03
C VAL A 4 -9.77 -3.04 1.24
N LEU A 5 -10.30 -2.00 0.56
CA LEU A 5 -9.81 -0.62 0.66
C LEU A 5 -10.11 -0.01 2.03
N ILE A 6 -11.34 -0.17 2.54
CA ILE A 6 -11.73 0.35 3.86
C ILE A 6 -10.81 -0.20 4.95
N GLN A 7 -10.56 -1.52 4.96
CA GLN A 7 -9.71 -2.16 5.96
C GLN A 7 -8.25 -1.69 5.92
N ARG A 8 -7.80 -1.09 4.82
CA ARG A 8 -6.40 -0.71 4.57
C ARG A 8 -6.18 0.80 4.59
N SER A 9 -7.23 1.59 4.78
CA SER A 9 -7.14 3.05 4.68
C SER A 9 -6.49 3.69 5.90
N GLU A 10 -6.85 3.23 7.09
CA GLU A 10 -6.39 3.82 8.35
C GLU A 10 -4.86 3.96 8.46
N PRO A 11 -4.03 2.95 8.10
CA PRO A 11 -2.57 3.07 8.19
C PRO A 11 -1.96 4.22 7.36
N PHE A 12 -2.62 4.68 6.30
CA PHE A 12 -2.11 5.77 5.47
C PHE A 12 -2.02 7.11 6.22
N ASN A 13 -2.73 7.26 7.34
CA ASN A 13 -2.59 8.41 8.25
C ASN A 13 -1.19 8.54 8.86
N LEU A 14 -0.40 7.45 8.85
CA LEU A 14 0.93 7.45 9.42
C LEU A 14 2.01 7.93 8.45
N LEU A 15 1.70 8.07 7.16
CA LEU A 15 2.62 8.60 6.16
C LEU A 15 2.82 10.11 6.35
N LYS A 16 4.08 10.53 6.43
CA LYS A 16 4.51 11.92 6.60
C LYS A 16 5.23 12.42 5.36
N GLU A 17 5.31 13.74 5.19
CA GLU A 17 6.01 14.33 4.03
C GLU A 17 7.44 13.80 3.86
N GLY A 18 8.14 13.58 4.98
CA GLY A 18 9.49 12.99 4.99
C GLY A 18 9.58 11.60 4.36
N ASP A 19 8.50 10.82 4.38
CA ASP A 19 8.47 9.45 3.87
C ASP A 19 8.39 9.39 2.34
N LYS A 20 8.10 10.53 1.67
CA LYS A 20 7.84 10.59 0.23
C LYS A 20 8.96 9.95 -0.60
N HIS A 21 10.22 10.28 -0.29
CA HIS A 21 11.36 9.80 -1.05
C HIS A 21 11.62 8.31 -0.79
N ASP A 22 11.58 7.90 0.47
CA ASP A 22 11.84 6.53 0.88
C ASP A 22 10.73 5.59 0.37
N LEU A 23 9.47 6.02 0.42
CA LEU A 23 8.35 5.28 -0.14
C LEU A 23 8.46 5.15 -1.66
N ALA A 24 8.88 6.21 -2.36
CA ALA A 24 9.08 6.17 -3.81
C ALA A 24 10.17 5.15 -4.19
N THR A 25 11.29 5.17 -3.47
CA THR A 25 12.41 4.24 -3.65
C THR A 25 12.00 2.81 -3.32
N PHE A 26 11.37 2.59 -2.16
CA PHE A 26 10.91 1.27 -1.71
C PHE A 26 9.93 0.64 -2.70
N MET A 27 9.00 1.44 -3.21
CA MET A 27 7.99 0.97 -4.15
C MET A 27 8.49 0.88 -5.59
N GLY A 28 9.60 1.53 -5.95
CA GLY A 28 9.97 1.77 -7.34
C GLY A 28 8.85 2.50 -8.09
N ALA A 29 8.30 3.54 -7.48
CA ALA A 29 7.09 4.23 -7.93
C ALA A 29 7.25 5.75 -7.85
N LYS A 30 6.36 6.47 -8.52
CA LYS A 30 6.24 7.92 -8.37
C LYS A 30 5.26 8.22 -7.22
N VAL A 31 5.70 9.02 -6.25
CA VAL A 31 4.93 9.34 -5.05
C VAL A 31 4.74 10.85 -4.93
N TRP A 32 3.50 11.24 -4.65
CA TRP A 32 3.10 12.63 -4.50
C TRP A 32 2.27 12.77 -3.22
N LYS A 33 2.62 13.75 -2.39
CA LYS A 33 1.72 14.28 -1.36
C LYS A 33 0.76 15.27 -2.02
N THR A 34 -0.53 15.12 -1.76
CA THR A 34 -1.55 16.14 -2.07
C THR A 34 -1.90 16.91 -0.80
N GLU A 35 -2.64 18.00 -0.92
CA GLU A 35 -3.12 18.78 0.24
C GLU A 35 -3.79 17.87 1.31
N ASN A 36 -4.59 16.91 0.85
CA ASN A 36 -5.43 16.07 1.72
C ASN A 36 -5.04 14.59 1.72
N GLY A 37 -3.89 14.22 1.14
CA GLY A 37 -3.62 12.81 0.94
C GLY A 37 -2.32 12.45 0.22
N TRP A 38 -2.31 11.26 -0.37
CA TRP A 38 -1.18 10.64 -1.05
C TRP A 38 -1.62 10.03 -2.37
N ARG A 39 -0.75 10.10 -3.38
CA ARG A 39 -0.94 9.44 -4.66
C ARG A 39 0.35 8.71 -5.03
N ILE A 40 0.24 7.43 -5.32
CA ILE A 40 1.37 6.54 -5.55
C ILE A 40 1.11 5.82 -6.87
N LYS A 41 1.88 6.16 -7.91
CA LYS A 41 1.69 5.63 -9.26
C LYS A 41 2.89 4.80 -9.67
N LYS A 42 2.63 3.56 -10.11
CA LYS A 42 3.65 2.63 -10.60
C LYS A 42 3.24 2.05 -11.94
N GLU A 43 4.21 1.93 -12.84
CA GLU A 43 4.08 1.09 -14.03
C GLU A 43 4.42 -0.35 -13.65
N PHE A 44 3.49 -1.27 -13.90
CA PHE A 44 3.66 -2.67 -13.49
C PHE A 44 3.99 -3.56 -14.69
N PHE A 45 3.32 -3.30 -15.82
CA PHE A 45 3.65 -3.86 -17.12
C PHE A 45 3.78 -2.71 -18.11
N THR A 46 4.42 -2.94 -19.26
CA THR A 46 4.56 -1.95 -20.32
C THR A 46 3.23 -1.26 -20.59
N GLU A 47 3.20 0.06 -20.39
CA GLU A 47 2.03 0.94 -20.58
C GLU A 47 0.82 0.62 -19.69
N ILE A 48 0.97 -0.18 -18.63
CA ILE A 48 -0.08 -0.46 -17.64
C ILE A 48 0.33 0.13 -16.30
N PHE A 49 -0.43 1.13 -15.87
CA PHE A 49 -0.20 1.89 -14.65
C PHE A 49 -1.26 1.61 -13.61
N ILE A 50 -0.80 1.45 -12.37
CA ILE A 50 -1.63 1.36 -11.18
C ILE A 50 -1.35 2.59 -10.33
N GLU A 51 -2.42 3.24 -9.90
CA GLU A 51 -2.35 4.39 -9.02
C GLU A 51 -3.17 4.13 -7.75
N ILE A 52 -2.49 4.13 -6.61
CA ILE A 52 -3.13 4.15 -5.30
C ILE A 52 -3.35 5.60 -4.91
N ILE A 53 -4.59 5.94 -4.59
CA ILE A 53 -5.01 7.27 -4.18
C ILE A 53 -5.56 7.15 -2.77
N TRP A 54 -4.98 7.91 -1.86
CA TRP A 54 -5.55 8.12 -0.54
C TRP A 54 -5.90 9.59 -0.40
N ASP A 55 -7.17 9.92 -0.23
CA ASP A 55 -7.64 11.30 -0.08
C ASP A 55 -8.74 11.36 0.98
N LYS A 56 -8.66 12.29 1.92
CA LYS A 56 -9.68 12.49 2.98
C LYS A 56 -10.09 11.18 3.68
N ASN A 57 -9.13 10.34 4.03
CA ASN A 57 -9.33 9.01 4.65
C ASN A 57 -9.98 7.95 3.76
N GLU A 58 -10.12 8.18 2.47
CA GLU A 58 -10.62 7.20 1.50
C GLU A 58 -9.48 6.69 0.62
N LEU A 59 -9.38 5.35 0.51
CA LEU A 59 -8.51 4.70 -0.45
C LEU A 59 -9.27 4.37 -1.72
N ASP A 60 -8.63 4.62 -2.85
CA ASP A 60 -9.05 4.24 -4.19
C ASP A 60 -7.87 3.68 -4.99
N ILE A 61 -8.17 2.88 -6.01
CA ILE A 61 -7.19 2.32 -6.94
C ILE A 61 -7.65 2.59 -8.36
N LYS A 62 -6.81 3.25 -9.13
CA LYS A 62 -7.03 3.48 -10.55
C LYS A 62 -6.09 2.64 -11.39
N PHE A 63 -6.64 2.08 -12.45
CA PHE A 63 -5.93 1.31 -13.45
C PHE A 63 -6.01 2.05 -14.78
N SER A 64 -4.90 2.17 -15.50
CA SER A 64 -4.86 2.89 -16.77
C SER A 64 -3.80 2.30 -17.69
N GLY A 65 -3.99 2.44 -19.00
CA GLY A 65 -3.08 1.91 -20.01
C GLY A 65 -3.81 1.44 -21.27
N GLU A 66 -3.24 1.68 -22.45
CA GLU A 66 -3.87 1.30 -23.73
C GLU A 66 -4.09 -0.21 -23.85
N ASN A 67 -3.19 -0.98 -23.24
CA ASN A 67 -3.20 -2.44 -23.30
C ASN A 67 -3.83 -3.10 -22.08
N LEU A 68 -4.41 -2.33 -21.14
CA LEU A 68 -4.95 -2.86 -19.91
C LEU A 68 -6.03 -3.92 -20.17
N SER A 69 -7.12 -3.56 -20.85
CA SER A 69 -8.23 -4.49 -21.11
C SER A 69 -7.90 -5.60 -22.13
N LYS A 70 -6.81 -5.45 -22.89
CA LYS A 70 -6.35 -6.45 -23.87
C LYS A 70 -5.48 -7.53 -23.23
N ASN A 71 -4.64 -7.16 -22.27
CA ASN A 71 -3.60 -8.03 -21.74
C ASN A 71 -3.93 -8.60 -20.35
N ILE A 72 -4.84 -7.96 -19.60
CA ILE A 72 -5.20 -8.40 -18.25
C ILE A 72 -6.69 -8.16 -18.01
N ASP A 73 -7.38 -9.19 -17.54
CA ASP A 73 -8.78 -9.00 -17.15
C ASP A 73 -8.89 -8.17 -15.85
N SER A 74 -10.11 -7.69 -15.59
CA SER A 74 -10.39 -6.84 -14.44
C SER A 74 -10.10 -7.52 -13.10
N TYR A 75 -10.27 -8.83 -13.00
CA TYR A 75 -10.01 -9.57 -11.77
C TYR A 75 -8.50 -9.59 -11.47
N HIS A 76 -7.67 -9.93 -12.45
CA HIS A 76 -6.23 -10.01 -12.24
C HIS A 76 -5.60 -8.64 -11.99
N VAL A 77 -6.04 -7.57 -12.67
CA VAL A 77 -5.50 -6.23 -12.39
C VAL A 77 -5.86 -5.76 -10.98
N GLU A 78 -7.06 -6.11 -10.49
CA GLU A 78 -7.46 -5.87 -9.11
C GLU A 78 -6.49 -6.52 -8.12
N PHE A 79 -6.04 -7.76 -8.37
CA PHE A 79 -5.02 -8.40 -7.51
C PHE A 79 -3.70 -7.67 -7.51
N VAL A 80 -3.23 -7.21 -8.67
CA VAL A 80 -1.98 -6.44 -8.75
C VAL A 80 -2.10 -5.13 -7.95
N GLY A 81 -3.25 -4.46 -8.03
CA GLY A 81 -3.57 -3.29 -7.21
C GLY A 81 -3.53 -3.61 -5.70
N ILE A 82 -4.11 -4.74 -5.29
CA ILE A 82 -4.05 -5.20 -3.90
C ILE A 82 -2.61 -5.51 -3.46
N PHE A 83 -1.79 -6.14 -4.31
CA PHE A 83 -0.39 -6.42 -3.97
C PHE A 83 0.41 -5.14 -3.81
N MET A 84 0.19 -4.14 -4.67
CA MET A 84 0.79 -2.82 -4.53
C MET A 84 0.37 -2.15 -3.20
N LEU A 85 -0.91 -2.19 -2.87
CA LEU A 85 -1.44 -1.66 -1.62
C LEU A 85 -0.83 -2.36 -0.39
N ASN A 86 -0.76 -3.69 -0.41
CA ASN A 86 -0.14 -4.47 0.66
C ASN A 86 1.36 -4.15 0.82
N HIS A 87 2.05 -3.84 -0.28
CA HIS A 87 3.46 -3.45 -0.22
C HIS A 87 3.65 -2.08 0.44
N ILE A 88 2.77 -1.11 0.16
CA ILE A 88 2.74 0.18 0.87
C ILE A 88 2.47 -0.01 2.36
N LEU A 89 1.54 -0.91 2.71
CA LEU A 89 1.29 -1.22 4.13
C LEU A 89 2.54 -1.77 4.80
N ARG A 90 3.32 -2.64 4.15
CA ARG A 90 4.59 -3.12 4.72
C ARG A 90 5.57 -1.97 4.99
N PHE A 91 5.67 -1.01 4.08
CA PHE A 91 6.48 0.19 4.31
C PHE A 91 5.99 0.94 5.55
N ILE A 92 4.68 1.20 5.65
CA ILE A 92 4.09 1.89 6.81
C ILE A 92 4.39 1.12 8.10
N THR A 93 4.19 -0.20 8.10
CA THR A 93 4.40 -1.05 9.27
C THR A 93 5.85 -1.01 9.74
N VAL A 94 6.83 -1.16 8.82
CA VAL A 94 8.25 -1.19 9.20
C VAL A 94 8.72 0.16 9.74
N ASN A 95 8.20 1.27 9.21
CA ASN A 95 8.57 2.62 9.66
C ASN A 95 7.78 3.11 10.88
N ASN A 96 6.86 2.31 11.40
CA ASN A 96 6.04 2.61 12.58
C ASN A 96 5.90 1.38 13.48
N PHE A 97 6.93 0.53 13.53
CA PHE A 97 6.90 -0.77 14.20
C PHE A 97 6.71 -0.64 15.73
N ASP A 98 7.03 0.52 16.29
CA ASP A 98 6.90 0.92 17.69
C ASP A 98 5.47 1.30 18.10
N LYS A 99 4.52 1.35 17.16
CA LYS A 99 3.14 1.74 17.40
C LYS A 99 2.19 0.54 17.41
N ASP A 100 1.06 0.70 18.11
CA ASP A 100 -0.06 -0.23 17.99
C ASP A 100 -0.82 0.01 16.67
N LEU A 101 -0.40 -0.72 15.64
CA LEU A 101 -1.00 -0.62 14.30
C LEU A 101 -2.26 -1.51 14.17
N PRO A 102 -3.14 -1.24 13.19
CA PRO A 102 -4.25 -2.13 12.88
C PRO A 102 -3.79 -3.53 12.44
N ASP A 103 -4.59 -4.57 12.71
CA ASP A 103 -4.27 -5.98 12.40
C ASP A 103 -3.83 -6.20 10.95
N ILE A 104 -4.41 -5.45 10.02
CA ILE A 104 -4.10 -5.57 8.60
C ILE A 104 -2.61 -5.35 8.31
N CYS A 105 -1.93 -4.48 9.08
CA CYS A 105 -0.52 -4.17 8.92
C CYS A 105 0.38 -5.38 9.17
N TYR A 106 -0.02 -6.27 10.08
CA TYR A 106 0.75 -7.47 10.44
C TYR A 106 0.40 -8.67 9.56
N ILE A 107 -0.85 -8.78 9.12
CA ILE A 107 -1.29 -9.86 8.21
C ILE A 107 -0.51 -9.82 6.88
N MET A 108 0.05 -8.67 6.50
CA MET A 108 0.85 -8.53 5.27
C MET A 108 2.23 -9.22 5.34
N PHE A 109 2.67 -9.62 6.52
CA PHE A 109 3.96 -10.27 6.74
C PHE A 109 3.80 -11.79 6.89
N SER A 110 4.86 -12.52 6.55
CA SER A 110 4.88 -13.97 6.79
C SER A 110 4.89 -14.26 8.29
N ARG A 111 4.37 -15.42 8.69
CA ARG A 111 4.48 -15.90 10.08
C ARG A 111 5.92 -15.92 10.60
N TYR A 112 6.88 -16.14 9.71
CA TYR A 112 8.30 -16.09 10.05
C TYR A 112 8.71 -14.68 10.51
N TYR A 113 8.36 -13.66 9.73
CA TYR A 113 8.69 -12.27 10.06
C TYR A 113 8.02 -11.83 11.36
N THR A 114 6.73 -12.18 11.54
CA THR A 114 5.98 -11.80 12.74
C THR A 114 6.47 -12.49 14.01
N LYS A 115 7.13 -13.65 13.91
CA LYS A 115 7.61 -14.42 15.07
C LYS A 115 9.10 -14.22 15.37
N ASN A 116 9.91 -13.94 14.36
CA ASN A 116 11.37 -14.04 14.48
C ASN A 116 12.11 -12.72 14.19
N ILE A 117 11.44 -11.71 13.64
CA ILE A 117 12.09 -10.47 13.20
C ILE A 117 11.49 -9.24 13.90
N GLY A 118 10.17 -9.15 14.00
CA GLY A 118 9.55 -8.05 14.75
C GLY A 118 9.44 -8.40 16.23
N ASP A 119 10.11 -7.62 17.08
CA ASP A 119 9.81 -7.54 18.51
C ASP A 119 8.52 -6.72 18.69
N TRP A 120 7.38 -7.38 18.50
CA TRP A 120 6.06 -6.78 18.63
C TRP A 120 5.59 -6.86 20.09
N ASP A 121 6.28 -6.19 21.01
CA ASP A 121 6.02 -6.28 22.46
C ASP A 121 4.57 -5.98 22.84
N HIS A 122 3.90 -5.10 22.09
CA HIS A 122 2.49 -4.74 22.24
C HIS A 122 1.51 -5.82 21.76
N ARG A 123 1.98 -6.84 21.06
CA ARG A 123 1.17 -7.93 20.46
C ARG A 123 1.32 -9.26 21.20
N VAL A 124 2.08 -9.29 22.30
CA VAL A 124 2.28 -10.49 23.12
C VAL A 124 0.98 -10.81 23.86
N ARG A 125 0.25 -11.81 23.36
CA ARG A 125 -0.81 -12.56 24.06
C ARG A 125 -0.55 -14.05 23.93
#